data_AF-A0A7S2T0H4-F1
#
_entry.id   AF-A0A7S2T0H4-F1
#
_cell.length_a   1.000
_cell.length_b   1.000
_cell.length_c   1.000
_cell.angle_alpha   90.00
_cell.angle_beta   90.00
_cell.angle_gamma   90.00
#
_symmetry.space_group_name_H-M   'P 1'
#
loop_
_entity.id
_entity.type
_entity.pdbx_description
1 polymer ?
#
loop_
_entity_poly.entity_id
_entity_poly.type
_entity_poly.pdbx_seq_one_letter_code
_entity_poly.pdbx_strand_id
1 'polypeptide(L)'
;ETQEYIPRVHALNMLSKVFNDSELATDTSGFFVEGLKLAIVGFGDSHWEVRNGASQLYSTLIVRMVGFKNVWKIESSRRAITSSEFFDRFQVLHPFFMSELSTAVSELERRDEESQQIVPATLVHPSLLPILGVLSRLDCSLHNKYT
;
A
#
# COMPACT_ATOMS: atom_id res chain seq x y z
N GLU A 1 -19.87 22.48 8.67
CA GLU A 1 -18.64 21.69 8.83
C GLU A 1 -17.49 22.47 8.22
N THR A 2 -16.42 22.68 8.97
CA THR A 2 -15.18 23.28 8.44
C THR A 2 -14.50 22.25 7.53
N GLN A 3 -14.09 22.67 6.33
CA GLN A 3 -13.40 21.87 5.32
C GLN A 3 -11.96 21.48 5.74
N GLU A 4 -11.81 20.91 6.94
CA GLU A 4 -10.54 20.54 7.56
C GLU A 4 -9.78 19.46 6.78
N TYR A 5 -10.47 18.70 5.93
CA TYR A 5 -9.86 17.71 5.05
C TYR A 5 -9.11 18.33 3.87
N ILE A 6 -9.41 19.58 3.46
CA ILE A 6 -8.80 20.22 2.28
C ILE A 6 -7.26 20.29 2.41
N PRO A 7 -6.68 20.80 3.51
CA PRO A 7 -5.24 20.76 3.73
C PRO A 7 -4.64 19.35 3.64
N ARG A 8 -5.33 18.34 4.17
CA ARG A 8 -4.86 16.94 4.15
C ARG A 8 -4.81 16.39 2.72
N VAL A 9 -5.83 16.66 1.91
CA VAL A 9 -5.87 16.31 0.48
C VAL A 9 -4.75 16.99 -0.27
N HIS A 10 -4.52 18.28 -0.05
CA HIS A 10 -3.42 18.99 -0.67
C HIS A 10 -2.06 18.41 -0.28
N ALA A 11 -1.85 18.07 1.00
CA ALA A 11 -0.61 17.45 1.46
C ALA A 11 -0.36 16.10 0.78
N LEU A 12 -1.37 15.22 0.72
CA LEU A 12 -1.26 13.92 0.03
C LEU A 12 -0.91 14.07 -1.46
N ASN A 13 -1.53 15.04 -2.12
CA ASN A 13 -1.28 15.33 -3.54
C ASN A 13 0.11 15.95 -3.77
N MET A 14 0.59 16.78 -2.84
CA MET A 14 1.96 17.31 -2.89
C MET A 14 2.99 16.22 -2.68
N LEU A 15 2.82 15.35 -1.69
CA LEU A 15 3.69 14.19 -1.47
C LEU A 15 3.74 13.30 -2.71
N SER A 16 2.58 13.04 -3.33
CA SER A 16 2.50 12.28 -4.58
C SER A 16 3.33 12.90 -5.71
N LYS A 17 3.30 14.23 -5.84
CA LYS A 17 4.11 14.94 -6.85
C LYS A 17 5.58 14.90 -6.51
N VAL A 18 5.95 15.19 -5.27
CA VAL A 18 7.34 15.21 -4.80
C VAL A 18 7.99 13.84 -4.95
N PHE A 19 7.33 12.77 -4.50
CA PHE A 19 7.83 11.41 -4.65
C PHE A 19 7.86 10.93 -6.10
N ASN A 20 7.11 11.59 -7.00
CA ASN A 20 7.12 11.28 -8.43
C ASN A 20 8.04 12.20 -9.25
N ASP A 21 8.59 13.26 -8.67
CA ASP A 21 9.48 14.18 -9.36
C ASP A 21 10.86 13.54 -9.55
N SER A 22 11.44 13.62 -10.75
CA SER A 22 12.70 12.94 -11.05
C SER A 22 13.91 13.55 -10.33
N GLU A 23 13.87 14.84 -10.01
CA GLU A 23 14.94 15.54 -9.30
C GLU A 23 14.82 15.30 -7.80
N LEU A 24 13.59 15.35 -7.25
CA LEU A 24 13.36 15.24 -5.81
C LEU A 24 13.21 13.81 -5.29
N ALA A 25 12.87 12.83 -6.14
CA ALA A 25 12.57 11.48 -5.66
C ALA A 25 13.75 10.75 -5.02
N THR A 26 14.97 11.05 -5.46
CA THR A 26 16.18 10.46 -4.87
C THR A 26 16.35 10.94 -3.44
N ASP A 27 16.25 12.25 -3.23
CA ASP A 27 16.41 12.89 -1.92
C ASP A 27 15.25 12.56 -0.97
N THR A 28 14.07 12.31 -1.52
CA THR A 28 12.86 11.98 -0.75
C THR A 28 12.62 10.49 -0.56
N SER A 29 13.48 9.62 -1.14
CA SER A 29 13.37 8.16 -1.04
C SER A 29 13.38 7.64 0.40
N GLY A 30 14.08 8.33 1.31
CA GLY A 30 14.09 8.02 2.75
C GLY A 30 12.71 8.14 3.42
N PHE A 31 11.75 8.84 2.80
CA PHE A 31 10.40 9.02 3.33
C PHE A 31 9.37 8.10 2.70
N PHE A 32 9.74 7.22 1.75
CA PHE A 32 8.78 6.35 1.07
C PHE A 32 8.05 5.40 2.01
N VAL A 33 8.72 4.89 3.05
CA VAL A 33 8.10 4.02 4.05
C VAL A 33 6.99 4.74 4.81
N GLU A 34 7.27 5.95 5.32
CA GLU A 34 6.28 6.74 6.04
C GLU A 34 5.17 7.23 5.11
N GLY A 35 5.51 7.58 3.86
CA GLY A 35 4.53 7.90 2.83
C GLY A 35 3.57 6.74 2.54
N LEU A 36 4.08 5.50 2.50
CA LEU A 36 3.26 4.32 2.21
C LEU A 36 2.34 3.98 3.39
N LYS A 37 2.87 4.07 4.62
CA LYS A 37 2.06 3.93 5.85
C LYS A 37 0.93 4.97 5.88
N LEU A 38 1.26 6.24 5.60
CA LEU A 38 0.29 7.34 5.52
C LEU A 38 -0.78 7.05 4.46
N ALA A 39 -0.39 6.58 3.29
CA ALA A 39 -1.33 6.21 2.23
C ALA A 39 -2.26 5.07 2.69
N ILE A 40 -1.72 4.00 3.26
CA ILE A 40 -2.49 2.83 3.75
C ILE A 40 -3.51 3.25 4.81
N VAL A 41 -3.10 4.03 5.81
CA VAL A 41 -4.03 4.57 6.83
C VAL A 41 -5.09 5.47 6.19
N GLY A 42 -4.69 6.28 5.19
CA GLY A 42 -5.58 7.18 4.47
C GLY A 42 -6.72 6.50 3.70
N PHE A 43 -6.61 5.21 3.36
CA PHE A 43 -7.74 4.45 2.78
C PHE A 43 -8.93 4.35 3.75
N GLY A 44 -8.70 4.45 5.06
CA GLY A 44 -9.73 4.38 6.09
C GLY A 44 -10.34 5.72 6.49
N ASP A 45 -9.99 6.82 5.83
CA ASP A 45 -10.55 8.13 6.18
C ASP A 45 -12.06 8.20 5.88
N SER A 46 -12.81 8.92 6.71
CA SER A 46 -14.25 9.14 6.49
C SER A 46 -14.52 10.00 5.25
N HIS A 47 -13.61 10.90 4.89
CA HIS A 47 -13.73 11.80 3.74
C HIS A 47 -13.24 11.12 2.47
N TRP A 48 -14.08 11.14 1.43
CA TRP A 48 -13.74 10.49 0.15
C TRP A 48 -12.53 11.14 -0.53
N GLU A 49 -12.36 12.45 -0.35
CA GLU A 49 -11.27 13.23 -0.93
C GLU A 49 -9.93 12.78 -0.36
N VAL A 50 -9.88 12.50 0.95
CA VAL A 50 -8.66 12.02 1.62
C VAL A 50 -8.34 10.61 1.13
N ARG A 51 -9.33 9.73 1.01
CA ARG A 51 -9.14 8.39 0.42
C ARG A 51 -8.61 8.46 -1.02
N ASN A 52 -9.09 9.43 -1.81
CA ASN A 52 -8.61 9.65 -3.18
C ASN A 52 -7.15 10.12 -3.21
N GLY A 53 -6.78 11.12 -2.40
CA GLY A 53 -5.39 11.57 -2.28
C GLY A 53 -4.46 10.46 -1.77
N ALA A 54 -4.92 9.65 -0.82
CA ALA A 54 -4.19 8.49 -0.32
C ALA A 54 -3.98 7.42 -1.41
N SER A 55 -5.00 7.20 -2.25
CA SER A 55 -4.92 6.27 -3.39
C SER A 55 -3.90 6.74 -4.45
N GLN A 56 -3.82 8.04 -4.69
CA GLN A 56 -2.82 8.64 -5.58
C GLN A 56 -1.40 8.48 -5.01
N LEU A 57 -1.22 8.79 -3.73
CA LEU A 57 0.05 8.61 -3.03
C LEU A 57 0.52 7.15 -3.05
N TYR A 58 -0.39 6.23 -2.74
CA TYR A 58 -0.16 4.79 -2.82
C TYR A 58 0.32 4.38 -4.21
N SER A 59 -0.41 4.78 -5.26
CA SER A 59 -0.09 4.40 -6.64
C SER A 59 1.30 4.87 -7.05
N THR A 60 1.67 6.10 -6.69
CA THR A 60 3.03 6.64 -6.91
C THR A 60 4.07 5.79 -6.18
N LEU A 61 3.89 5.54 -4.89
CA LEU A 61 4.88 4.84 -4.07
C LEU A 61 5.07 3.38 -4.48
N ILE A 62 4.00 2.67 -4.83
CA ILE A 62 4.12 1.28 -5.31
C ILE A 62 4.98 1.20 -6.56
N VAL A 63 4.82 2.12 -7.50
CA VAL A 63 5.68 2.19 -8.69
C VAL A 63 7.13 2.46 -8.31
N ARG A 64 7.39 3.34 -7.34
CA ARG A 64 8.76 3.69 -6.92
C ARG A 64 9.46 2.60 -6.11
N MET A 65 8.72 1.91 -5.25
CA MET A 65 9.27 0.94 -4.31
C MET A 65 9.36 -0.47 -4.90
N VAL A 66 8.40 -0.85 -5.76
CA VAL A 66 8.26 -2.21 -6.30
C VAL A 66 8.55 -2.25 -7.81
N GLY A 67 8.45 -1.11 -8.50
CA GLY A 67 8.59 -1.04 -9.95
C GLY A 67 7.27 -1.31 -10.69
N PHE A 68 7.34 -1.28 -12.02
CA PHE A 68 6.20 -1.58 -12.89
C PHE A 68 6.12 -3.08 -13.18
N LYS A 69 5.06 -3.73 -12.69
CA LYS A 69 4.68 -5.09 -13.11
C LYS A 69 3.82 -5.00 -14.38
N ASN A 70 4.44 -5.16 -15.54
CA ASN A 70 3.72 -5.20 -16.83
C ASN A 70 3.28 -6.64 -17.10
N VAL A 71 2.07 -7.00 -16.70
CA VAL A 71 1.52 -8.38 -16.84
C VAL A 71 1.63 -8.92 -18.28
N TRP A 72 1.62 -8.03 -19.29
CA TRP A 72 1.74 -8.37 -20.71
C TRP A 72 3.17 -8.59 -21.22
N LYS A 73 4.20 -8.23 -20.44
CA LYS A 73 5.61 -8.40 -20.81
C LYS A 73 6.29 -9.37 -19.85
N ILE A 74 6.57 -10.57 -20.34
CA ILE A 74 7.28 -11.65 -19.64
C ILE A 74 8.65 -11.17 -19.10
N GLU A 75 9.29 -10.18 -19.71
CA GLU A 75 10.56 -9.61 -19.19
C GLU A 75 10.40 -8.76 -17.92
N SER A 76 9.19 -8.25 -17.64
CA SER A 76 8.93 -7.48 -16.43
C SER A 76 8.72 -8.36 -15.20
N SER A 77 8.32 -9.63 -15.38
CA SER A 77 8.28 -10.59 -14.26
C SER A 77 9.69 -10.99 -13.83
N ARG A 78 10.67 -11.04 -14.75
CA ARG A 78 12.08 -11.35 -14.42
C ARG A 78 12.80 -10.29 -13.56
N ARG A 79 12.20 -9.12 -13.36
CA ARG A 79 12.73 -8.00 -12.56
C ARG A 79 11.80 -7.61 -11.41
N ALA A 80 10.80 -8.44 -11.11
CA ALA A 80 9.97 -8.23 -9.94
C ALA A 80 10.84 -8.38 -8.68
N ILE A 81 10.68 -7.44 -7.74
CA ILE A 81 11.34 -7.52 -6.44
C ILE A 81 10.75 -8.69 -5.66
N THR A 82 11.60 -9.49 -5.04
CA THR A 82 11.16 -10.56 -4.16
C THR A 82 10.65 -10.00 -2.84
N SER A 83 9.82 -10.78 -2.13
CA SER A 83 9.39 -10.41 -0.77
C SER A 83 10.58 -10.17 0.16
N SER A 84 11.63 -10.99 0.09
CA SER A 84 12.85 -10.82 0.89
C SER A 84 13.52 -9.49 0.59
N GLU A 85 13.79 -9.16 -0.68
CA GLU A 85 14.45 -7.90 -1.05
C GLU A 85 13.62 -6.68 -0.66
N PHE A 86 12.29 -6.76 -0.79
CA PHE A 86 11.40 -5.67 -0.40
C PHE A 86 11.45 -5.41 1.11
N PHE A 87 11.33 -6.45 1.92
CA PHE A 87 11.37 -6.30 3.38
C PHE A 87 12.78 -6.06 3.92
N ASP A 88 13.83 -6.53 3.25
CA ASP A 88 15.22 -6.16 3.59
C ASP A 88 15.46 -4.67 3.36
N ARG A 89 14.89 -4.09 2.28
CA ARG A 89 14.98 -2.66 2.00
C ARG A 89 14.08 -1.82 2.89
N PHE A 90 12.89 -2.30 3.22
CA PHE A 90 11.85 -1.56 3.94
C PHE A 90 11.39 -2.30 5.20
N GLN A 91 12.33 -2.62 6.08
CA GLN A 91 12.14 -3.51 7.25
C GLN A 91 10.97 -3.10 8.14
N VAL A 92 10.73 -1.80 8.32
CA VAL A 92 9.64 -1.27 9.16
C VAL A 92 8.24 -1.60 8.60
N LEU A 93 8.11 -1.87 7.30
CA LEU A 93 6.83 -2.24 6.70
C LEU A 93 6.36 -3.63 7.09
N HIS A 94 7.27 -4.56 7.41
CA HIS A 94 6.88 -5.92 7.81
C HIS A 94 6.02 -5.93 9.09
N PRO A 95 6.48 -5.39 10.24
CA PRO A 95 5.65 -5.36 11.45
C PRO A 95 4.40 -4.48 11.28
N PHE A 96 4.48 -3.41 10.47
CA PHE A 96 3.31 -2.58 10.17
C PHE A 96 2.23 -3.36 9.40
N PHE A 97 2.60 -4.03 8.30
CA PHE A 97 1.65 -4.85 7.53
C PHE A 97 1.08 -5.98 8.37
N MET A 98 1.90 -6.63 9.20
CA MET A 98 1.42 -7.68 10.10
C MET A 98 0.37 -7.12 11.07
N SER A 99 0.63 -5.98 11.70
CA SER A 99 -0.33 -5.34 12.63
C SER A 99 -1.66 -5.02 11.94
N GLU A 100 -1.62 -4.39 10.77
CA GLU A 100 -2.82 -4.01 10.01
C GLU A 100 -3.61 -5.24 9.54
N LEU A 101 -2.92 -6.30 9.09
CA LEU A 101 -3.54 -7.56 8.67
C LEU A 101 -4.14 -8.31 9.86
N SER A 102 -3.47 -8.35 11.01
CA SER A 102 -4.01 -8.97 12.23
C SER A 102 -5.31 -8.27 12.66
N THR A 103 -5.33 -6.94 12.67
CA THR A 103 -6.57 -6.17 12.95
C THR A 103 -7.66 -6.52 11.95
N ALA A 104 -7.35 -6.55 10.65
CA ALA A 104 -8.31 -6.89 9.61
C ALA A 104 -8.87 -8.32 9.78
N VAL A 105 -8.04 -9.29 10.14
CA VAL A 105 -8.45 -10.69 10.36
C VAL A 105 -9.35 -10.78 11.59
N SER A 106 -8.97 -10.19 12.73
CA SER A 106 -9.79 -10.22 13.94
C SER A 106 -11.15 -9.55 13.74
N GLU A 107 -11.22 -8.47 12.95
CA GLU A 107 -12.49 -7.85 12.60
C GLU A 107 -13.37 -8.73 11.71
N LEU A 108 -12.78 -9.55 10.84
CA LEU A 108 -13.51 -10.50 10.00
C LEU A 108 -14.01 -11.69 10.85
N GLU A 109 -13.16 -12.26 11.71
CA GLU A 109 -13.50 -13.37 12.61
C GLU A 109 -14.66 -13.01 13.55
N ARG A 110 -14.57 -11.86 14.23
CA ARG A 110 -15.65 -11.35 15.11
C ARG A 110 -16.99 -11.22 14.38
N ARG A 111 -16.97 -10.93 13.07
CA ARG A 111 -18.19 -10.71 12.28
C ARG A 111 -18.77 -12.01 11.72
N ASP A 112 -17.96 -13.00 11.44
CA ASP A 112 -18.41 -14.34 11.04
C ASP A 112 -19.22 -15.01 12.18
N GLU A 113 -18.80 -14.77 13.42
CA GLU A 113 -19.54 -15.19 14.63
C GLU A 113 -20.89 -14.47 14.78
N GLU A 114 -20.99 -13.22 14.31
CA GLU A 114 -22.18 -12.35 14.50
C GLU A 114 -23.18 -12.40 13.33
N SER A 115 -22.78 -12.81 12.12
CA SER A 115 -23.64 -12.67 10.93
C SER A 115 -23.32 -13.71 9.84
N GLN A 116 -24.21 -14.71 9.67
CA GLN A 116 -24.17 -15.70 8.57
C GLN A 116 -24.56 -15.12 7.19
N GLN A 117 -24.20 -13.86 6.86
CA GLN A 117 -24.58 -13.21 5.59
C GLN A 117 -23.37 -12.68 4.81
N ILE A 118 -23.52 -12.67 3.47
CA ILE A 118 -22.52 -12.22 2.49
C ILE A 118 -22.14 -10.77 2.78
N VAL A 119 -20.84 -10.53 3.00
CA VAL A 119 -20.27 -9.25 3.43
C VAL A 119 -20.15 -8.26 2.25
N PRO A 120 -20.78 -7.08 2.30
CA PRO A 120 -20.49 -5.98 1.38
C PRO A 120 -19.01 -5.54 1.44
N ALA A 121 -18.40 -5.23 0.30
CA ALA A 121 -17.00 -4.77 0.22
C ALA A 121 -16.69 -3.52 1.08
N THR A 122 -17.71 -2.75 1.48
CA THR A 122 -17.61 -1.59 2.37
C THR A 122 -17.35 -1.94 3.84
N LEU A 123 -17.39 -3.21 4.22
CA LEU A 123 -17.20 -3.68 5.60
C LEU A 123 -15.82 -4.27 5.88
N VAL A 124 -14.95 -4.35 4.88
CA VAL A 124 -13.59 -4.86 5.02
C VAL A 124 -12.66 -3.78 5.57
N HIS A 125 -11.71 -4.15 6.44
CA HIS A 125 -10.74 -3.21 7.00
C HIS A 125 -10.04 -2.40 5.89
N PRO A 126 -10.03 -1.06 5.93
CA PRO A 126 -9.60 -0.23 4.80
C PRO A 126 -8.16 -0.44 4.33
N SER A 127 -7.27 -0.89 5.22
CA SER A 127 -5.86 -1.17 4.89
C SER A 127 -5.65 -2.55 4.23
N LEU A 128 -6.65 -3.43 4.24
CA LEU A 128 -6.50 -4.79 3.69
C LEU A 128 -6.18 -4.74 2.18
N LEU A 129 -6.98 -3.99 1.41
CA LEU A 129 -6.80 -3.89 -0.04
C LEU A 129 -5.42 -3.32 -0.44
N PRO A 130 -4.96 -2.17 0.08
CA PRO A 130 -3.66 -1.65 -0.31
C PRO A 130 -2.51 -2.58 0.13
N ILE A 131 -2.59 -3.25 1.29
CA ILE A 131 -1.55 -4.20 1.72
C ILE A 131 -1.51 -5.42 0.79
N LEU A 132 -2.65 -6.05 0.52
CA LEU A 132 -2.73 -7.16 -0.44
C LEU A 132 -2.28 -6.74 -1.84
N GLY A 133 -2.58 -5.50 -2.24
CA GLY A 133 -2.13 -4.90 -3.48
C GLY A 133 -0.59 -4.84 -3.58
N VAL A 134 0.10 -4.48 -2.49
CA VAL A 134 1.57 -4.53 -2.42
C VAL A 134 2.04 -5.98 -2.56
N LEU A 135 1.52 -6.87 -1.72
CA LEU A 135 1.96 -8.27 -1.65
C LEU A 135 1.77 -9.02 -2.97
N SER A 136 0.69 -8.75 -3.71
CA SER A 136 0.41 -9.35 -5.03
C SER A 136 1.45 -9.01 -6.11
N ARG A 137 2.25 -7.96 -5.87
CA ARG A 137 3.29 -7.50 -6.79
C ARG A 137 4.67 -8.01 -6.44
N LEU A 138 4.86 -8.57 -5.25
CA LEU A 138 6.11 -9.19 -4.83
C LEU A 138 6.16 -10.63 -5.32
N ASP A 139 7.35 -11.07 -5.74
CA ASP A 139 7.58 -12.49 -6.03
C ASP A 139 7.94 -13.23 -4.75
N CYS A 140 7.52 -14.49 -4.62
CA CYS A 140 7.94 -15.34 -3.52
C CYS A 140 9.46 -15.45 -3.54
N SER A 141 10.09 -15.39 -2.36
CA SER A 141 11.51 -15.70 -2.16
C SER A 141 11.78 -17.20 -2.33
N LEU A 142 11.38 -17.79 -3.46
CA LEU A 142 11.87 -19.10 -3.83
C LEU A 142 13.29 -18.89 -4.34
N HIS A 143 14.24 -19.40 -3.57
CA HIS A 143 15.62 -19.60 -3.97
C HIS A 143 15.66 -20.64 -5.11
N ASN A 144 15.06 -20.36 -6.26
CA ASN A 144 15.05 -21.30 -7.37
C ASN A 144 16.32 -21.14 -8.20
N LYS A 145 17.41 -21.72 -7.68
CA LYS A 145 18.62 -21.95 -8.47
C LYS A 145 18.61 -23.29 -9.21
N TYR A 146 17.57 -24.13 -9.05
CA TYR A 146 17.53 -25.47 -9.65
C TYR A 146 16.09 -25.98 -9.89
N THR A 147 15.44 -25.51 -10.95
CA THR A 147 14.57 -26.33 -11.83
C THR A 147 14.71 -25.84 -13.25
#